data_AF-S6A3T8-F1
#
_entry.id   AF-S6A3T8-F1
#
_cell.length_a   1.000
_cell.length_b   1.000
_cell.length_c   1.000
_cell.angle_alpha   90.00
_cell.angle_beta   90.00
_cell.angle_gamma   90.00
#
_symmetry.space_group_name_H-M   'P 1'
#
loop_
_entity.id
_entity.type
_entity.pdbx_description
1 polymer ?
#
loop_
_entity_poly.entity_id
_entity_poly.type
_entity_poly.pdbx_seq_one_letter_code
_entity_poly.pdbx_strand_id
1 'polypeptide(L)'
;MSYDISLYRTETKEKELHSNDENFFDKYENLVPFTEEQYHSLRARLEEYDYVLQEKNKYGLLFGHEEYGTALLTEEALFFTTSFNYNDIFEVGQIASELTDTGEFAKYDPQNDGWEEI
;
A
#
# COMPACT_ATOMS: atom_id res chain seq x y z
N MET A 1 -7.07 -12.25 13.48
CA MET A 1 -7.56 -11.25 12.52
C MET A 1 -6.33 -10.59 11.92
N SER A 2 -6.35 -10.24 10.64
CA SER A 2 -5.31 -9.45 9.98
C SER A 2 -5.77 -8.00 9.88
N TYR A 3 -4.82 -7.10 9.63
CA TYR A 3 -5.07 -5.70 9.35
C TYR A 3 -4.38 -5.35 8.03
N ASP A 4 -5.09 -4.68 7.13
CA ASP A 4 -4.65 -4.43 5.77
C ASP A 4 -4.61 -2.92 5.49
N ILE A 5 -3.44 -2.42 5.08
CA ILE A 5 -3.22 -1.03 4.69
C ILE A 5 -2.74 -1.03 3.26
N SER A 6 -3.36 -0.24 2.39
CA SER A 6 -3.00 -0.16 0.98
C SER A 6 -2.43 1.20 0.64
N LEU A 7 -1.43 1.25 -0.22
CA LEU A 7 -0.87 2.46 -0.79
C LEU A 7 -1.14 2.45 -2.29
N TYR A 8 -1.80 3.50 -2.76
CA TYR A 8 -2.10 3.72 -4.17
C TYR A 8 -1.49 5.04 -4.63
N ARG A 9 -1.47 5.27 -5.93
CA ARG A 9 -1.20 6.60 -6.47
C ARG A 9 -2.28 7.61 -6.06
N THR A 10 -1.90 8.87 -5.85
CA THR A 10 -2.85 9.96 -5.59
C THR A 10 -3.87 10.10 -6.71
N GLU A 11 -3.50 9.85 -7.97
CA GLU A 11 -4.46 9.86 -9.09
C GLU A 11 -5.53 8.76 -8.97
N THR A 12 -5.22 7.63 -8.32
CA THR A 12 -6.21 6.57 -8.04
C THR A 12 -7.21 7.04 -6.98
N LYS A 13 -6.74 7.73 -5.93
CA LYS A 13 -7.61 8.38 -4.93
C LYS A 13 -8.54 9.38 -5.58
N GLU A 14 -8.01 10.26 -6.43
CA GLU A 14 -8.84 11.22 -7.16
C GLU A 14 -9.90 10.54 -8.01
N LYS A 15 -9.54 9.49 -8.77
CA LYS A 15 -10.51 8.74 -9.58
C LYS A 15 -11.60 8.10 -8.73
N GLU A 16 -11.26 7.50 -7.60
CA GLU A 16 -12.22 6.85 -6.71
C GLU A 16 -13.23 7.86 -6.16
N LEU A 17 -12.74 8.99 -5.64
CA LEU A 17 -13.56 10.09 -5.12
C LEU A 17 -14.51 10.69 -6.17
N HIS A 18 -14.10 10.72 -7.45
CA HIS A 18 -14.96 11.20 -8.54
C HIS A 18 -15.87 10.12 -9.14
N SER A 19 -15.52 8.85 -9.00
CA SER A 19 -16.27 7.72 -9.57
C SER A 19 -17.51 7.38 -8.75
N ASN A 20 -17.50 7.62 -7.43
CA ASN A 20 -18.61 7.28 -6.52
C ASN A 20 -19.05 5.81 -6.64
N ASP A 21 -18.12 4.92 -7.04
CA ASP A 21 -18.35 3.49 -7.28
C ASP A 21 -17.87 2.73 -6.04
N GLU A 22 -18.79 2.14 -5.28
CA GLU A 22 -18.46 1.35 -4.09
C GLU A 22 -17.58 0.13 -4.40
N ASN A 23 -17.53 -0.32 -5.66
CA ASN A 23 -16.67 -1.42 -6.12
C ASN A 23 -15.48 -0.92 -6.95
N PHE A 24 -15.03 0.32 -6.75
CA PHE A 24 -13.95 0.93 -7.53
C PHE A 24 -12.67 0.08 -7.53
N PHE A 25 -12.29 -0.45 -6.36
CA PHE A 25 -11.08 -1.26 -6.18
C PHE A 25 -11.19 -2.68 -6.73
N ASP A 26 -12.40 -3.17 -7.03
CA ASP A 26 -12.58 -4.50 -7.65
C ASP A 26 -12.15 -4.51 -9.12
N LYS A 27 -12.06 -3.32 -9.73
CA LYS A 27 -11.74 -3.14 -11.15
C LYS A 27 -10.31 -2.64 -11.28
N TYR A 28 -9.41 -3.54 -11.67
CA TYR A 28 -8.01 -3.22 -11.90
C TYR A 28 -7.79 -2.07 -12.91
N GLU A 29 -8.68 -1.94 -13.90
CA GLU A 29 -8.67 -0.83 -14.88
C GLU A 29 -8.86 0.56 -14.27
N ASN A 30 -9.42 0.64 -13.06
CA ASN A 30 -9.61 1.90 -12.34
C ASN A 30 -8.32 2.37 -11.66
N LEU A 31 -7.46 1.42 -11.27
CA LEU A 31 -6.21 1.70 -10.58
C LEU A 31 -5.19 2.28 -11.55
N VAL A 32 -4.46 3.29 -11.08
CA VAL A 32 -3.38 3.90 -11.88
C VAL A 32 -2.08 3.16 -11.55
N PRO A 33 -1.41 2.54 -12.53
CA PRO A 33 -0.14 1.88 -12.31
C PRO A 33 0.95 2.88 -11.90
N PHE A 34 1.86 2.44 -11.04
CA PHE A 34 3.08 3.14 -10.70
C PHE A 34 3.96 3.34 -11.93
N THR A 35 4.70 4.45 -11.96
CA THR A 35 5.79 4.59 -12.91
C THR A 35 6.94 3.65 -12.53
N GLU A 36 7.84 3.34 -13.48
CA GLU A 36 9.02 2.53 -13.16
C GLU A 36 9.82 3.13 -12.00
N GLU A 37 9.99 4.46 -11.98
CA GLU A 37 10.69 5.18 -10.92
C GLU A 37 9.98 5.04 -9.56
N GLN A 38 8.65 5.18 -9.52
CA GLN A 38 7.85 5.01 -8.31
C GLN A 38 7.94 3.58 -7.78
N TYR A 39 7.81 2.60 -8.67
CA TYR A 39 7.90 1.18 -8.32
C TYR A 39 9.27 0.83 -7.73
N HIS A 40 10.35 1.29 -8.38
CA HIS A 40 11.71 1.09 -7.89
C HIS A 40 11.96 1.81 -6.55
N SER A 41 11.41 3.01 -6.38
CA SER A 41 11.48 3.77 -5.12
C SER A 41 10.77 3.03 -3.98
N LEU A 42 9.52 2.60 -4.18
CA LEU A 42 8.76 1.82 -3.19
C LEU A 42 9.49 0.55 -2.77
N ARG A 43 10.06 -0.16 -3.74
CA ARG A 43 10.88 -1.34 -3.45
C ARG A 43 12.10 -0.99 -2.58
N ALA A 44 12.85 0.05 -2.93
CA ALA A 44 14.02 0.46 -2.17
C ALA A 44 13.63 0.87 -0.74
N ARG A 45 12.51 1.59 -0.58
CA ARG A 45 11.96 1.94 0.73
C ARG A 45 11.60 0.71 1.56
N LEU A 46 10.93 -0.30 0.97
CA LEU A 46 10.65 -1.55 1.68
C LEU A 46 11.94 -2.21 2.19
N GLU A 47 12.98 -2.26 1.35
CA GLU A 47 14.30 -2.79 1.75
C GLU A 47 14.97 -1.92 2.86
N GLU A 48 14.72 -0.60 2.90
CA GLU A 48 15.17 0.29 4.00
C GLU A 48 14.44 0.02 5.33
N TYR A 49 13.17 -0.38 5.27
CA TYR A 49 12.36 -0.76 6.45
C TYR A 49 12.49 -2.25 6.81
N ASP A 50 13.60 -2.89 6.44
CA ASP A 50 13.91 -4.30 6.73
C ASP A 50 12.88 -5.32 6.17
N TYR A 51 12.05 -4.93 5.20
CA TYR A 51 11.21 -5.88 4.47
C TYR A 51 12.05 -6.68 3.48
N VAL A 52 12.12 -8.00 3.67
CA VAL A 52 12.92 -8.90 2.84
C VAL A 52 12.05 -9.54 1.77
N LEU A 53 12.49 -9.50 0.52
CA LEU A 53 11.80 -10.16 -0.60
C LEU A 53 11.72 -11.67 -0.35
N GLN A 54 10.49 -12.19 -0.19
CA GLN A 54 10.21 -13.61 0.06
C GLN A 54 9.94 -14.34 -1.26
N GLU A 55 9.07 -13.78 -2.10
CA GLU A 55 8.61 -14.43 -3.32
C GLU A 55 8.27 -13.41 -4.40
N LYS A 56 8.46 -13.78 -5.67
CA LYS A 56 7.86 -13.10 -6.81
C LYS A 56 6.75 -13.98 -7.38
N ASN A 57 5.52 -13.52 -7.31
CA ASN A 57 4.37 -14.23 -7.84
C ASN A 57 3.79 -13.49 -9.07
N LYS A 58 2.69 -14.00 -9.62
CA LYS A 58 2.02 -13.42 -10.79
C LYS A 58 1.33 -12.08 -10.51
N TYR A 59 1.15 -11.72 -9.25
CA TYR A 59 0.52 -10.48 -8.81
C TYR A 59 1.55 -9.39 -8.50
N GLY A 60 2.75 -9.77 -8.04
CA GLY A 60 3.79 -8.82 -7.69
C GLY A 60 4.94 -9.43 -6.89
N LEU A 61 5.64 -8.58 -6.14
CA LEU A 61 6.73 -8.94 -5.24
C LEU A 61 6.19 -8.98 -3.81
N LEU A 62 6.28 -10.15 -3.18
CA LEU A 62 5.90 -10.34 -1.78
C LEU A 62 7.15 -10.19 -0.90
N PHE A 63 7.11 -9.23 0.01
CA PHE A 63 8.10 -9.00 1.03
C PHE A 63 7.54 -9.39 2.41
N GLY A 64 8.43 -9.84 3.30
CA GLY A 64 8.10 -10.20 4.66
C GLY A 64 9.01 -9.46 5.65
N HIS A 65 8.41 -8.99 6.73
CA HIS A 65 9.08 -8.42 7.89
C HIS A 65 8.87 -9.36 9.09
N GLU A 66 9.93 -9.64 9.85
CA GLU A 66 9.86 -10.60 10.96
C GLU A 66 8.88 -10.15 12.06
N GLU A 67 8.76 -8.83 12.26
CA GLU A 67 7.92 -8.25 13.32
C GLU A 67 6.58 -7.67 12.83
N TYR A 68 6.50 -7.20 11.58
CA TYR A 68 5.41 -6.30 11.14
C TYR A 68 4.48 -6.94 10.12
N GLY A 69 4.78 -8.16 9.64
CA GLY A 69 3.92 -8.88 8.69
C GLY A 69 4.48 -8.89 7.28
N THR A 70 3.64 -8.64 6.28
CA THR A 70 4.00 -8.79 4.86
C THR A 70 3.60 -7.58 4.04
N ALA A 71 4.37 -7.28 2.99
CA ALA A 71 4.07 -6.24 2.03
C ALA A 71 4.08 -6.81 0.60
N LEU A 72 2.99 -6.66 -0.15
CA LEU A 72 2.86 -7.09 -1.54
C LEU A 72 2.92 -5.86 -2.46
N LEU A 73 4.03 -5.72 -3.17
CA LEU A 73 4.24 -4.68 -4.16
C LEU A 73 3.78 -5.15 -5.55
N THR A 74 2.68 -4.60 -6.04
CA THR A 74 2.12 -4.81 -7.37
C THR A 74 2.43 -3.62 -8.30
N GLU A 75 2.05 -3.69 -9.58
CA GLU A 75 2.28 -2.57 -10.51
C GLU A 75 1.40 -1.36 -10.17
N GLU A 76 0.28 -1.53 -9.46
CA GLU A 76 -0.73 -0.49 -9.20
C GLU A 76 -0.82 -0.06 -7.74
N ALA A 77 -0.40 -0.93 -6.84
CA ALA A 77 -0.61 -0.75 -5.42
C ALA A 77 0.44 -1.50 -4.59
N LEU A 78 0.66 -1.00 -3.37
CA LEU A 78 1.44 -1.68 -2.35
C LEU A 78 0.51 -2.04 -1.19
N PHE A 79 0.38 -3.33 -0.90
CA PHE A 79 -0.51 -3.84 0.14
C PHE A 79 0.30 -4.31 1.34
N PHE A 80 0.10 -3.70 2.49
CA PHE A 80 0.61 -4.18 3.75
C PHE A 80 -0.45 -5.02 4.46
N THR A 81 -0.04 -6.19 4.95
CA THR A 81 -0.87 -7.06 5.78
C THR A 81 -0.11 -7.35 7.06
N THR A 82 -0.71 -6.99 8.19
CA THR A 82 -0.12 -7.17 9.52
C THR A 82 -1.05 -7.88 10.48
N SER A 83 -0.52 -8.23 11.66
CA SER A 83 -1.31 -8.82 12.73
C SER A 83 -2.26 -7.78 13.32
N PHE A 84 -3.39 -8.21 13.88
CA PHE A 84 -4.34 -7.30 14.55
C PHE A 84 -3.85 -6.90 15.95
N ASN A 85 -2.61 -6.42 16.05
CA ASN A 85 -1.97 -5.86 17.23
C ASN A 85 -1.78 -4.36 17.01
N TYR A 86 -2.12 -3.55 18.03
CA TYR A 86 -2.00 -2.10 17.97
C TYR A 86 -0.60 -1.62 17.57
N ASN A 87 0.46 -2.25 18.09
CA ASN A 87 1.82 -1.84 17.77
C ASN A 87 2.12 -2.07 16.28
N ASP A 88 1.85 -3.27 15.77
CA ASP A 88 2.13 -3.61 14.39
C ASP A 88 1.29 -2.75 13.42
N ILE A 89 0.01 -2.51 13.75
CA ILE A 89 -0.87 -1.60 12.99
C ILE A 89 -0.30 -0.19 12.98
N PHE A 90 0.16 0.31 14.14
CA PHE A 90 0.73 1.65 14.25
C PHE A 90 2.01 1.78 13.42
N GLU A 91 2.97 0.87 13.55
CA GLU A 91 4.24 0.90 12.82
C GLU A 91 4.01 0.82 11.30
N VAL A 92 3.20 -0.13 10.83
CA VAL A 92 2.87 -0.25 9.40
C VAL A 92 2.11 0.98 8.91
N GLY A 93 1.21 1.53 9.74
CA GLY A 93 0.48 2.76 9.43
C GLY A 93 1.38 3.99 9.34
N GLN A 94 2.44 4.07 10.14
CA GLN A 94 3.47 5.10 10.06
C GLN A 94 4.30 4.93 8.79
N ILE A 95 4.83 3.73 8.51
CA ILE A 95 5.60 3.45 7.29
C ILE A 95 4.78 3.82 6.04
N ALA A 96 3.52 3.39 5.99
CA ALA A 96 2.64 3.72 4.87
C ALA A 96 2.38 5.23 4.75
N SER A 97 2.33 5.98 5.86
CA SER A 97 2.16 7.44 5.86
C SER A 97 3.44 8.16 5.43
N GLU A 98 4.62 7.71 5.87
CA GLU A 98 5.90 8.27 5.40
C GLU A 98 6.07 8.13 3.88
N LEU A 99 5.49 7.07 3.28
CA LEU A 99 5.47 6.92 1.83
C LEU A 99 4.56 7.96 1.13
N THR A 100 3.54 8.50 1.79
CA THR A 100 2.66 9.53 1.22
C THR A 100 3.23 10.95 1.29
N ASP A 101 4.31 11.18 2.06
CA ASP A 101 4.93 12.50 2.25
C ASP A 101 5.38 13.17 0.94
N THR A 102 5.66 12.38 -0.09
CA THR A 102 6.02 12.88 -1.43
C THR A 102 4.84 13.51 -2.18
N GLY A 103 3.61 13.23 -1.76
CA GLY A 103 2.36 13.59 -2.43
C GLY A 103 2.03 12.72 -3.66
N GLU A 104 2.92 11.83 -4.06
CA GLU A 104 2.73 10.92 -5.20
C GLU A 104 1.79 9.75 -4.87
N PHE A 105 1.70 9.43 -3.58
CA PHE A 105 0.96 8.29 -3.08
C PHE A 105 -0.09 8.71 -2.05
N ALA A 106 -1.13 7.89 -1.94
CA ALA A 106 -2.19 8.01 -0.98
C ALA A 106 -2.36 6.69 -0.23
N LYS A 107 -2.43 6.77 1.10
CA LYS A 107 -2.72 5.63 1.97
C LYS A 107 -4.24 5.43 2.05
N TYR A 108 -4.67 4.20 1.90
CA TYR A 108 -6.04 3.74 2.05
C TYR A 108 -6.10 2.66 3.13
N ASP A 109 -6.87 2.93 4.17
CA ASP A 109 -7.11 2.05 5.29
C ASP A 109 -8.60 1.69 5.35
N PRO A 110 -9.03 0.56 4.76
CA PRO A 110 -10.43 0.15 4.75
C PRO A 110 -11.00 -0.11 6.16
N GLN A 111 -10.13 -0.27 7.16
CA GLN A 111 -10.51 -0.55 8.54
C GLN A 111 -10.56 0.72 9.40
N ASN A 112 -10.04 1.85 8.90
CA ASN A 112 -9.96 3.13 9.59
C ASN A 112 -10.36 4.30 8.67
N ASP A 113 -11.67 4.37 8.35
CA ASP A 113 -12.32 5.45 7.59
C ASP A 113 -11.82 5.69 6.15
N GLY A 114 -11.00 4.80 5.58
CA GLY A 114 -10.61 4.81 4.18
C GLY A 114 -9.36 5.63 3.91
N TRP A 115 -9.44 6.64 3.04
CA TRP A 115 -8.28 7.42 2.61
C TRP A 115 -7.72 8.28 3.75
N GLU A 116 -6.40 8.29 3.90
CA GLU A 116 -5.74 9.28 4.75
C GLU A 116 -5.94 10.69 4.18
N GLU A 117 -6.40 11.61 5.03
CA GLU A 117 -6.43 13.04 4.79
C GLU A 117 -5.10 13.64 5.29
N ILE A 118 -4.34 14.25 4.37
CA ILE A 118 -3.06 14.91 4.64
C ILE A 118 -3.29 16.42 4.79
#